data_AF-U1Q216-F1
#
_entry.id   AF-U1Q216-F1
#
_cell.length_a   1.000
_cell.length_b   1.000
_cell.length_c   1.000
_cell.angle_alpha   90.00
_cell.angle_beta   90.00
_cell.angle_gamma   90.00
#
_symmetry.space_group_name_H-M   'P 1'
#
loop_
_entity.id
_entity.type
_entity.pdbx_description
1 polymer ?
#
loop_
_entity_poly.entity_id
_entity_poly.type
_entity_poly.pdbx_seq_one_letter_code
_entity_poly.pdbx_strand_id
1 'polypeptide(L)'
;MVHDPLSPSEALRTKPGIILGILSVCILLYSLVIVAQILVGGFLVFFLTLGVYGFYRLFAVLDALADAQQRIAATRERESKHSSDGEANHDDAVTTQNGFSDDVVDNNE
;
A
#
# COMPACT_ATOMS: atom_id res chain seq x y z
N MET A 1 24.13 -36.38 61.98
CA MET A 1 25.17 -35.95 61.02
C MET A 1 24.45 -35.14 59.96
N VAL A 2 24.48 -33.81 60.09
CA VAL A 2 23.79 -32.91 59.14
C VAL A 2 24.60 -32.92 57.86
N HIS A 3 24.04 -33.48 56.79
CA HIS A 3 24.62 -33.34 55.46
C HIS A 3 24.52 -31.87 55.08
N ASP A 4 25.67 -31.21 54.97
CA ASP A 4 25.76 -29.88 54.38
C ASP A 4 25.68 -30.06 52.85
N PRO A 5 24.56 -29.70 52.19
CA PRO A 5 24.47 -29.86 50.75
C PRO A 5 25.45 -28.87 50.11
N LEU A 6 26.34 -29.37 49.25
CA LEU A 6 27.26 -28.52 48.49
C LEU A 6 26.48 -27.33 47.90
N SER A 7 26.98 -26.13 48.18
CA SER A 7 26.48 -24.90 47.60
C SER A 7 26.44 -25.03 46.06
N PRO A 8 25.44 -24.47 45.36
CA PRO A 8 25.31 -24.60 43.90
C PRO A 8 26.60 -24.25 43.14
N SER A 9 27.35 -23.27 43.62
CA SER A 9 28.65 -22.86 43.06
C SER A 9 29.76 -23.90 43.27
N GLU A 10 29.68 -24.68 44.34
CA GLU A 10 30.62 -25.76 44.68
C GLU A 10 30.27 -27.05 43.93
N ALA A 11 28.97 -27.30 43.73
CA ALA A 11 28.47 -28.36 42.87
C ALA A 11 28.93 -28.17 41.41
N LEU A 12 28.86 -26.94 40.86
CA LEU A 12 29.36 -26.64 39.50
C LEU A 12 30.87 -26.87 39.31
N ARG A 13 31.64 -26.89 40.40
CA ARG A 13 33.09 -27.16 40.35
C ARG A 13 33.42 -28.66 40.33
N THR A 14 32.42 -29.51 40.56
CA THR A 14 32.53 -30.96 40.45
C THR A 14 32.21 -31.44 39.04
N LYS A 15 32.84 -32.55 38.61
CA LYS A 15 32.56 -33.21 37.31
C LYS A 15 31.06 -33.39 37.01
N PRO A 16 30.22 -33.90 37.93
CA PRO A 16 28.78 -34.05 37.65
C PRO A 16 28.06 -32.70 37.52
N GLY A 17 28.44 -31.68 38.29
CA GLY A 17 27.83 -30.36 38.16
C GLY A 17 28.15 -29.66 36.84
N ILE A 18 29.35 -29.87 36.29
CA ILE A 18 29.70 -29.38 34.95
C ILE A 18 28.82 -30.03 33.88
N ILE A 19 28.64 -31.36 33.96
CA ILE A 19 27.81 -32.11 33.00
C ILE A 19 26.37 -31.62 33.06
N LEU A 20 25.80 -31.46 34.26
CA LEU A 20 24.44 -30.95 34.45
C LEU A 20 24.31 -29.49 33.98
N GLY A 21 25.35 -28.67 34.20
CA GLY A 21 25.40 -27.30 33.69
C GLY A 21 25.38 -27.24 32.17
N ILE A 22 26.23 -28.02 31.50
CA ILE A 22 26.26 -28.11 30.03
C ILE A 22 24.92 -28.63 29.50
N LEU A 23 24.37 -29.68 30.12
CA LEU A 23 23.09 -30.24 29.70
C LEU A 23 21.95 -29.22 29.85
N SER A 24 21.92 -28.47 30.95
CA SER A 24 20.94 -27.40 31.16
C SER A 24 21.05 -26.31 30.09
N VAL A 25 22.28 -25.89 29.76
CA VAL A 25 22.51 -24.89 28.69
C VAL A 25 22.08 -25.45 27.33
N CYS A 26 22.41 -26.70 27.01
CA CYS A 26 21.97 -27.35 25.77
C CYS A 26 20.45 -27.41 25.67
N ILE A 27 19.76 -27.79 26.76
CA ILE A 27 18.28 -27.83 26.80
C ILE A 27 17.71 -26.43 26.60
N LEU A 28 18.28 -25.40 27.24
CA LEU A 28 17.84 -24.02 27.05
C LEU A 28 18.02 -23.55 25.61
N LEU A 29 19.19 -23.78 25.01
CA LEU A 29 19.46 -23.42 23.62
C LEU A 29 18.50 -24.15 22.68
N TYR A 30 18.29 -25.45 22.90
CA TYR A 30 17.37 -26.26 22.09
C TYR A 30 15.92 -25.77 22.22
N SER A 31 15.48 -25.46 23.43
CA SER A 31 14.16 -24.89 23.69
C SER A 31 13.99 -23.55 22.98
N LEU A 32 15.00 -22.68 23.02
CA LEU A 32 14.98 -21.40 22.32
C LEU A 32 14.88 -21.58 20.80
N VAL A 33 15.60 -22.55 20.23
CA VAL A 33 15.50 -22.89 18.81
C VAL A 33 14.08 -23.34 18.45
N ILE A 34 13.46 -24.19 19.28
CA ILE A 34 12.08 -24.62 19.06
C ILE A 34 11.11 -23.43 19.12
N VAL A 35 11.25 -22.55 20.12
CA VAL A 35 10.41 -21.35 20.24
C VAL A 35 10.57 -20.46 19.01
N ALA A 36 11.80 -20.23 18.56
CA ALA A 36 12.08 -19.45 17.36
C ALA A 36 11.45 -20.10 16.12
N GLN A 37 11.54 -21.42 15.98
CA GLN A 37 10.96 -22.14 14.85
C GLN A 37 9.43 -22.09 14.85
N ILE A 38 8.79 -22.19 16.02
CA ILE A 38 7.35 -22.00 16.17
C ILE A 38 6.95 -20.56 15.83
N LEU A 39 7.70 -19.56 16.30
CA LEU A 39 7.46 -18.16 15.97
C LEU A 39 7.57 -17.92 14.47
N VAL A 40 8.65 -18.38 13.84
CA VAL A 40 8.89 -18.21 12.40
C VAL A 40 7.84 -18.95 11.60
N GLY A 41 7.50 -20.19 11.96
CA GLY A 41 6.44 -20.95 11.30
C GLY A 41 5.08 -20.25 11.42
N GLY A 42 4.74 -19.75 12.61
CA GLY A 42 3.52 -18.98 12.85
C GLY A 42 3.49 -17.67 12.06
N PHE A 43 4.59 -16.91 12.08
CA PHE A 43 4.73 -15.68 11.28
C PHE A 43 4.62 -15.97 9.79
N LEU A 44 5.24 -17.04 9.30
CA LEU A 44 5.18 -17.40 7.88
C LEU A 44 3.73 -17.70 7.46
N VAL A 45 3.00 -18.48 8.25
CA VAL A 45 1.57 -18.75 7.99
C VAL A 45 0.76 -17.46 8.07
N PHE A 46 0.99 -16.64 9.09
CA PHE A 46 0.30 -15.37 9.27
C PHE A 46 0.53 -14.41 8.08
N PHE A 47 1.79 -14.21 7.67
CA PHE A 47 2.14 -13.42 6.50
C PHE A 47 1.65 -14.06 5.21
N LEU A 48 1.55 -15.37 5.10
CA LEU A 48 1.01 -15.98 3.89
C LEU A 48 -0.51 -15.73 3.79
N THR A 49 -1.23 -15.86 4.91
CA THR A 49 -2.68 -15.60 4.96
C THR A 49 -2.99 -14.11 4.82
N LEU A 50 -2.40 -13.25 5.65
CA LEU A 50 -2.63 -11.81 5.59
C LEU A 50 -1.89 -11.13 4.45
N GLY A 51 -0.72 -11.63 4.05
CA GLY A 51 0.06 -11.04 2.98
C GLY A 51 -0.63 -11.22 1.65
N VAL A 52 -1.22 -12.38 1.34
CA VAL A 52 -1.99 -12.52 0.08
C VAL A 52 -3.15 -11.52 0.03
N TYR A 53 -3.89 -11.37 1.14
CA TYR A 53 -4.96 -10.38 1.24
C TYR A 53 -4.42 -8.92 1.19
N GLY A 54 -3.30 -8.68 1.86
CA GLY A 54 -2.64 -7.39 1.96
C GLY A 54 -2.05 -6.94 0.64
N PHE A 55 -1.40 -7.85 -0.11
CA PHE A 55 -0.91 -7.61 -1.47
C PHE A 55 -2.07 -7.32 -2.41
N TYR A 56 -3.16 -8.08 -2.36
CA TYR A 56 -4.35 -7.77 -3.15
C TYR A 56 -4.86 -6.34 -2.87
N ARG A 57 -4.97 -5.97 -1.58
CA ARG A 57 -5.40 -4.63 -1.18
C ARG A 57 -4.41 -3.54 -1.60
N LEU A 58 -3.11 -3.80 -1.47
CA LEU A 58 -2.05 -2.86 -1.83
C LEU A 58 -2.04 -2.60 -3.34
N PHE A 59 -2.15 -3.65 -4.16
CA PHE A 59 -2.27 -3.51 -5.61
C PHE A 59 -3.55 -2.76 -6.00
N ALA A 60 -4.68 -3.05 -5.35
CA ALA A 60 -5.92 -2.30 -5.61
C ALA A 60 -5.81 -0.81 -5.23
N VAL A 61 -5.09 -0.48 -4.15
CA VAL A 61 -4.85 0.92 -3.76
C VAL A 61 -3.89 1.61 -4.73
N LEU A 62 -2.86 0.90 -5.23
CA LEU A 62 -1.94 1.42 -6.24
C LEU A 62 -2.64 1.65 -7.59
N ASP A 63 -3.55 0.77 -7.97
CA ASP A 63 -4.39 0.92 -9.15
C ASP A 63 -5.29 2.16 -9.03
N ALA A 64 -5.97 2.32 -7.89
CA ALA A 64 -6.75 3.54 -7.59
C ALA A 64 -5.89 4.82 -7.56
N LEU A 65 -4.61 4.71 -7.17
CA LEU A 65 -3.67 5.83 -7.19
C LEU A 65 -3.26 6.21 -8.62
N ALA A 66 -3.10 5.23 -9.51
CA ALA A 66 -2.83 5.46 -10.93
C ALA A 66 -4.03 6.12 -11.63
N ASP A 67 -5.25 5.63 -11.37
CA ASP A 67 -6.49 6.27 -11.83
C ASP A 67 -6.62 7.71 -11.32
N ALA A 68 -6.24 7.96 -10.06
CA ALA A 68 -6.23 9.30 -9.49
C ALA A 68 -5.23 10.23 -10.18
N GLN A 69 -4.04 9.74 -10.56
CA GLN A 69 -3.05 10.50 -11.32
C GLN A 69 -3.57 10.92 -12.70
N GLN A 70 -4.22 9.99 -13.42
CA GLN A 70 -4.83 10.30 -14.71
C GLN A 70 -5.96 11.31 -14.58
N ARG A 71 -6.77 11.21 -13.52
CA ARG A 71 -7.82 12.19 -13.25
C ARG A 71 -7.27 13.59 -13.02
N ILE A 72 -6.17 13.74 -12.28
CA ILE A 72 -5.51 15.03 -12.02
C ILE A 72 -4.99 15.65 -13.33
N ALA A 73 -4.37 14.84 -14.19
CA ALA A 73 -3.89 15.30 -15.51
C ALA A 73 -5.05 15.72 -16.42
N ALA A 74 -6.14 14.95 -16.45
CA ALA A 74 -7.33 15.28 -17.24
C ALA A 74 -8.06 16.55 -16.76
N THR A 75 -8.10 16.80 -15.45
CA THR A 75 -8.62 18.08 -14.92
C THR A 75 -7.77 19.28 -15.35
N ARG A 76 -6.44 19.14 -15.36
CA ARG A 76 -5.53 20.20 -15.77
C ARG A 76 -5.67 20.55 -17.25
N GLU A 77 -5.87 19.55 -18.11
CA GLU A 77 -6.18 19.78 -19.53
C GLU A 77 -7.50 20.54 -19.71
N ARG A 78 -8.55 20.18 -18.95
CA ARG A 78 -9.85 20.87 -19.02
C ARG A 78 -9.78 22.33 -18.57
N GLU A 79 -9.00 22.65 -17.55
CA GLU A 79 -8.79 24.04 -17.11
C GLU A 79 -8.06 24.87 -18.18
N SER A 80 -7.08 24.28 -18.87
CA SER A 80 -6.38 24.95 -19.97
C SER A 80 -7.28 25.18 -21.19
N LYS A 81 -8.14 24.21 -21.52
CA LYS A 81 -9.07 24.29 -22.67
C LYS A 81 -10.20 25.31 -22.44
N HIS A 82 -10.71 25.38 -21.22
CA HIS A 82 -11.74 26.35 -20.85
C HIS A 82 -11.21 27.79 -20.81
N SER A 83 -9.89 27.97 -20.70
CA SER A 83 -9.23 29.29 -20.79
C SER A 83 -8.97 29.68 -22.25
N SER A 84 -8.79 28.73 -23.16
CA SER A 84 -8.62 29.01 -24.60
C SER A 84 -9.96 29.17 -25.36
N ASP A 85 -11.03 28.50 -24.92
CA ASP A 85 -12.35 28.61 -25.55
C ASP A 85 -13.09 29.93 -25.21
N GLY A 86 -12.61 30.67 -24.20
CA GLY A 86 -13.11 32.01 -23.85
C GLY A 86 -12.58 33.14 -24.74
N GLU A 87 -11.54 32.88 -25.55
CA GLU A 87 -10.88 33.89 -26.39
C GLU A 87 -11.13 33.68 -27.90
N ALA A 88 -11.80 32.59 -28.29
CA ALA A 88 -12.09 32.24 -29.68
C ALA A 88 -13.55 32.54 -30.13
N ASN A 89 -14.25 33.44 -29.43
CA ASN A 89 -15.64 33.79 -29.75
C ASN A 89 -15.88 35.31 -29.81
N HIS A 90 -14.92 36.07 -30.36
CA HIS A 90 -15.06 37.51 -30.58
C HIS A 90 -14.63 38.00 -31.96
N ASP A 91 -14.66 37.15 -33.00
CA ASP A 91 -14.52 37.62 -34.39
C ASP A 91 -15.54 36.84 -35.23
N ASP A 92 -16.68 37.46 -35.51
CA ASP A 92 -17.62 37.20 -36.64
C ASP A 92 -19.06 37.71 -36.38
N ALA A 93 -19.27 38.49 -35.33
CA ALA A 93 -20.46 39.33 -35.20
C ALA A 93 -20.15 40.77 -35.62
N VAL A 94 -19.94 41.02 -36.92
CA VAL A 94 -20.21 42.30 -37.62
C VAL A 94 -19.83 42.12 -39.08
N THR A 95 -20.83 42.04 -39.96
CA THR A 95 -20.83 42.62 -41.32
C THR A 95 -22.27 42.58 -41.85
N THR A 96 -22.92 43.73 -41.69
CA THR A 96 -23.75 44.38 -42.72
C THR A 96 -25.21 43.92 -42.88
N GLN A 97 -26.06 44.55 -42.07
CA GLN A 97 -27.25 45.24 -42.60
C GLN A 97 -26.86 46.13 -43.79
N ASN A 98 -27.47 45.90 -44.95
CA ASN A 98 -27.75 46.81 -46.07
C ASN A 98 -28.17 45.90 -47.23
N GLY A 99 -29.44 45.73 -47.58
CA GLY A 99 -30.38 46.77 -47.97
C GLY A 99 -30.65 46.61 -49.46
N PHE A 100 -31.68 45.83 -49.83
CA PHE A 100 -32.31 45.92 -51.16
C PHE A 100 -33.69 45.26 -51.11
N SER A 101 -34.71 46.08 -51.34
CA SER A 101 -36.10 45.70 -51.58
C SER A 101 -36.24 45.02 -52.95
N ASP A 102 -37.08 44.01 -53.06
CA ASP A 102 -37.95 43.76 -54.23
C ASP A 102 -38.79 42.53 -53.86
N ASP A 103 -40.07 42.72 -53.52
CA ASP A 103 -41.18 42.73 -54.47
C ASP A 103 -41.54 41.33 -55.01
N VAL A 104 -42.71 40.89 -54.56
CA VAL A 104 -43.73 40.18 -55.36
C VAL A 104 -43.52 38.67 -55.61
N VAL A 105 -44.68 38.01 -55.76
CA VAL A 105 -44.98 36.64 -56.20
C VAL A 105 -45.27 35.68 -55.02
N ASP A 106 -46.49 35.61 -54.48
CA ASP A 106 -47.78 35.16 -55.08
C ASP A 106 -47.93 33.62 -55.15
N ASN A 107 -49.13 33.17 -54.75
CA ASN A 107 -49.74 31.83 -54.84
C ASN A 107 -49.17 30.73 -53.94
N ASN A 108 -49.86 30.18 -52.93
CA ASN A 108 -51.28 29.82 -52.81
C ASN A 108 -51.74 28.89 -53.95
N GLU A 109 -51.45 27.59 -53.80
CA GLU A 109 -52.33 26.44 -54.08
C GLU A 109 -51.68 25.14 -53.56
#